data_AF-A0AA36N635-F1
#
_entry.id   AF-A0AA36N635-F1
#
_cell.length_a   1.000
_cell.length_b   1.000
_cell.length_c   1.000
_cell.angle_alpha   90.00
_cell.angle_beta   90.00
_cell.angle_gamma   90.00
#
_symmetry.space_group_name_H-M   'P 1'
#
loop_
_entity.id
_entity.type
_entity.pdbx_description
1 polymer ?
#
loop_
_entity_poly.entity_id
_entity_poly.type
_entity_poly.pdbx_seq_one_letter_code
_entity_poly.pdbx_strand_id
1 'polypeptide(L)'
;MPKEGLRRRGRAESDPRGNTTEDDTDLADDLASEQESSKPALNEGGEKLLSKVKMKKMTVRAVMGVSMMVTFGGIIYLGHVYLCMLVFLLQCFIFSELVGVRKRQAAERRLPLFRSIQWAWFFVASFFTWSASICEFVENSPRFVASWPTARLILEKNMMVSFSLYTMLLMVSVLSLRKGLYKYQITQYTWTVLTICIVVFQTQAVFHLIYAGLFWFVLPSSLVICNDIMAYYCGQVFGKKLIRRRFLELSPNKTWEGFLGSAFFTMVFAFFFSRYLCNFKWMTCAPEEMTFSIHPLSCEPDPMYRPQSIAEIVFEVLPRLRASLGKVPQLQAFGELEICRAQLHALSLAFFASFAAPFGGFLSSAIKRAYGIKDFNNLIPGHGGMMDRFDCQFVMFLCTFVHIRTFCTAPVSVEMILANAARLSLAQKETLIRRLQDQIASAR
;
A
#
# COMPACT_ATOMS: atom_id res chain seq x y z
N MET A 1 19.21 -4.11 -60.79
CA MET A 1 20.59 -3.58 -60.63
C MET A 1 20.91 -3.43 -59.15
N PRO A 2 22.15 -3.71 -58.71
CA PRO A 2 22.45 -4.30 -57.41
C PRO A 2 23.07 -3.32 -56.40
N LYS A 3 23.23 -3.76 -55.14
CA LYS A 3 24.31 -3.45 -54.16
C LYS A 3 23.94 -4.13 -52.83
N GLU A 4 24.45 -5.32 -52.51
CA GLU A 4 25.76 -5.61 -51.89
C GLU A 4 26.16 -4.72 -50.69
N GLY A 5 26.14 -5.34 -49.51
CA GLY A 5 27.23 -5.32 -48.51
C GLY A 5 27.53 -4.02 -47.75
N LEU A 6 27.41 -4.06 -46.42
CA LEU A 6 28.49 -3.64 -45.53
C LEU A 6 28.29 -4.17 -44.10
N ARG A 7 28.96 -5.30 -43.79
CA ARG A 7 29.36 -5.66 -42.43
C ARG A 7 30.42 -4.65 -41.98
N ARG A 8 30.19 -3.89 -40.91
CA ARG A 8 31.25 -3.18 -40.18
C ARG A 8 31.29 -3.65 -38.73
N ARG A 9 32.35 -4.39 -38.42
CA ARG A 9 32.90 -4.63 -37.08
C ARG A 9 33.27 -3.27 -36.45
N GLY A 10 32.69 -2.96 -35.30
CA GLY A 10 33.16 -1.92 -34.39
C GLY A 10 33.91 -2.57 -33.23
N ARG A 11 35.18 -2.24 -33.12
CA ARG A 11 36.18 -2.69 -32.14
C ARG A 11 35.91 -1.96 -30.81
N ALA A 12 35.71 -2.69 -29.71
CA ALA A 12 35.70 -2.11 -28.37
C ALA A 12 37.15 -1.89 -27.93
N GLU A 13 37.50 -0.63 -27.69
CA GLU A 13 38.72 -0.23 -26.97
C GLU A 13 38.52 -0.47 -25.47
N SER A 14 39.48 -1.19 -24.88
CA SER A 14 39.56 -1.48 -23.45
C SER A 14 40.23 -0.31 -22.71
N ASP A 15 39.49 0.34 -21.81
CA ASP A 15 40.05 1.24 -20.79
C ASP A 15 40.29 0.44 -19.50
N PRO A 16 41.55 0.28 -19.03
CA PRO A 16 41.88 -0.51 -17.86
C PRO A 16 41.92 0.40 -16.63
N ARG A 17 40.76 0.65 -16.00
CA ARG A 17 40.64 1.09 -14.58
C ARG A 17 39.17 1.15 -14.15
N GLY A 18 38.63 0.03 -13.65
CA GLY A 18 37.30 -0.04 -13.04
C GLY A 18 37.14 -1.30 -12.20
N ASN A 19 36.80 -1.12 -10.93
CA ASN A 19 36.61 -2.16 -9.90
C ASN A 19 35.67 -3.29 -10.36
N THR A 20 36.20 -4.49 -10.57
CA THR A 20 35.47 -5.71 -10.93
C THR A 20 35.06 -6.49 -9.68
N THR A 21 33.90 -6.21 -9.09
CA THR A 21 33.29 -7.12 -8.11
C THR A 21 31.76 -7.20 -8.15
N GLU A 22 31.05 -6.34 -8.88
CA GLU A 22 29.57 -6.33 -8.87
C GLU A 22 28.91 -6.53 -10.25
N ASP A 23 29.63 -6.33 -11.36
CA ASP A 23 29.08 -6.53 -12.73
C ASP A 23 28.99 -8.01 -13.14
N ASP A 24 29.80 -8.89 -12.54
CA ASP A 24 29.81 -10.33 -12.87
C ASP A 24 28.61 -11.10 -12.28
N THR A 25 27.92 -10.53 -11.29
CA THR A 25 26.78 -11.18 -10.61
C THR A 25 25.47 -11.06 -11.36
N ASP A 26 25.31 -10.04 -12.20
CA ASP A 26 24.09 -9.83 -12.99
C ASP A 26 24.13 -10.59 -14.34
N LEU A 27 25.34 -10.86 -14.86
CA LEU A 27 25.55 -11.73 -16.03
C LEU A 27 25.06 -13.19 -15.78
N ALA A 28 25.06 -13.62 -14.52
CA ALA A 28 24.60 -14.96 -14.13
C ALA A 28 23.05 -15.11 -14.18
N ASP A 29 22.29 -14.02 -14.00
CA ASP A 29 20.83 -14.04 -14.12
C ASP A 29 20.39 -14.00 -15.61
N ASP A 30 21.18 -13.36 -16.49
CA ASP A 30 20.95 -13.40 -17.95
C ASP A 30 21.29 -14.77 -18.54
N LEU A 31 22.40 -15.39 -18.12
CA LEU A 31 22.72 -16.77 -18.48
C LEU A 31 21.68 -17.78 -17.98
N ALA A 32 21.04 -17.53 -16.82
CA ALA A 32 20.01 -18.43 -16.29
C ALA A 32 18.65 -18.29 -17.00
N SER A 33 18.38 -17.17 -17.68
CA SER A 33 17.13 -16.95 -18.41
C SER A 33 17.22 -17.28 -19.91
N GLU A 34 18.42 -17.30 -20.49
CA GLU A 34 18.67 -17.81 -21.86
C GLU A 34 19.09 -19.29 -21.93
N GLN A 35 19.47 -19.93 -20.81
CA GLN A 35 19.87 -21.36 -20.79
C GLN A 35 18.76 -22.38 -20.57
N GLU A 36 17.47 -22.02 -20.65
CA GLU A 36 16.41 -23.05 -20.64
C GLU A 36 16.38 -23.91 -21.92
N SER A 37 17.24 -23.63 -22.91
CA SER A 37 17.35 -24.40 -24.16
C SER A 37 18.71 -25.06 -24.43
N SER A 38 19.75 -24.84 -23.62
CA SER A 38 21.00 -25.62 -23.73
C SER A 38 21.88 -25.45 -22.49
N LYS A 39 21.94 -26.50 -21.64
CA LYS A 39 22.85 -26.54 -20.49
C LYS A 39 24.27 -26.91 -20.93
N PRO A 40 25.29 -26.05 -20.77
CA PRO A 40 26.67 -26.53 -20.77
C PRO A 40 26.93 -27.27 -19.45
N ALA A 41 27.62 -28.41 -19.51
CA ALA A 41 28.04 -29.14 -18.31
C ALA A 41 29.05 -28.29 -17.52
N LEU A 42 28.68 -27.83 -16.33
CA LEU A 42 29.57 -27.14 -15.39
C LEU A 42 30.45 -28.18 -14.67
N ASN A 43 31.76 -27.92 -14.54
CA ASN A 43 32.66 -28.76 -13.75
C ASN A 43 32.23 -28.78 -12.26
N GLU A 44 32.54 -29.86 -11.52
CA GLU A 44 32.14 -30.03 -10.10
C GLU A 44 32.49 -28.84 -9.19
N GLY A 45 33.60 -28.15 -9.47
CA GLY A 45 34.00 -26.92 -8.76
C GLY A 45 33.05 -25.75 -8.99
N GLY A 46 32.51 -25.62 -10.21
CA GLY A 46 31.52 -24.61 -10.59
C GLY A 46 30.15 -24.87 -9.96
N GLU A 47 29.70 -26.12 -9.90
CA GLU A 47 28.45 -26.49 -9.21
C GLU A 47 28.53 -26.25 -7.70
N LYS A 48 29.68 -26.54 -7.07
CA LYS A 48 29.94 -26.24 -5.65
C LYS A 48 29.99 -24.73 -5.38
N LEU A 49 30.53 -23.93 -6.30
CA LEU A 49 30.54 -22.48 -6.18
C LEU A 49 29.13 -21.89 -6.37
N LEU A 50 28.39 -22.35 -7.38
CA LEU A 50 27.03 -21.90 -7.68
C LEU A 50 26.06 -22.22 -6.54
N SER A 51 26.15 -23.42 -5.97
CA SER A 51 25.36 -23.81 -4.80
C SER A 51 25.70 -22.97 -3.57
N LYS A 52 26.99 -22.67 -3.31
CA LYS A 52 27.39 -21.75 -2.24
C LYS A 52 26.84 -20.33 -2.45
N VAL A 53 26.91 -19.79 -3.66
CA VAL A 53 26.35 -18.47 -4.01
C VAL A 53 24.83 -18.46 -3.82
N LYS A 54 24.13 -19.49 -4.27
CA LYS A 54 22.68 -19.64 -4.12
C LYS A 54 22.26 -19.73 -2.66
N MET A 55 22.98 -20.52 -1.85
CA MET A 55 22.76 -20.62 -0.41
C MET A 55 22.99 -19.26 0.28
N LYS A 56 24.08 -18.57 -0.03
CA LYS A 56 24.35 -17.22 0.53
C LYS A 56 23.25 -16.23 0.18
N LYS A 57 22.76 -16.22 -1.07
CA LYS A 57 21.65 -15.37 -1.52
C LYS A 57 20.35 -15.69 -0.76
N MET A 58 20.08 -16.98 -0.53
CA MET A 58 18.92 -17.43 0.26
C MET A 58 19.04 -17.04 1.73
N THR A 59 20.22 -17.18 2.35
CA THR A 59 20.47 -16.76 3.73
C THR A 59 20.30 -15.26 3.91
N VAL A 60 20.87 -14.44 3.03
CA VAL A 60 20.69 -12.97 3.08
C VAL A 60 19.20 -12.61 2.99
N ARG A 61 18.46 -13.24 2.08
CA ARG A 61 17.01 -13.04 1.98
C ARG A 61 16.27 -13.45 3.26
N ALA A 62 16.61 -14.58 3.86
CA ALA A 62 15.96 -15.01 5.10
C ALA A 62 16.24 -14.04 6.25
N VAL A 63 17.50 -13.65 6.46
CA VAL A 63 17.91 -12.73 7.55
C VAL A 63 17.26 -11.36 7.39
N MET A 64 17.33 -10.78 6.18
CA MET A 64 16.71 -9.48 5.91
C MET A 64 15.19 -9.55 6.05
N GLY A 65 14.55 -10.63 5.62
CA GLY A 65 13.10 -10.83 5.78
C GLY A 65 12.68 -10.88 7.25
N VAL A 66 13.41 -11.63 8.10
CA VAL A 66 13.15 -11.67 9.55
C VAL A 66 13.37 -10.31 10.18
N SER A 67 14.47 -9.62 9.83
CA SER A 67 14.74 -8.27 10.33
C SER A 67 13.63 -7.29 9.98
N MET A 68 13.14 -7.29 8.73
CA MET A 68 12.01 -6.45 8.31
C MET A 68 10.74 -6.76 9.09
N MET A 69 10.41 -8.04 9.29
CA MET A 69 9.22 -8.46 10.02
C MET A 69 9.27 -8.01 11.48
N VAL A 70 10.43 -8.17 12.14
CA VAL A 70 10.63 -7.73 13.54
C VAL A 70 10.52 -6.22 13.66
N THR A 71 11.19 -5.47 12.77
CA THR A 71 11.13 -4.00 12.79
C THR A 71 9.70 -3.50 12.54
N PHE A 72 9.00 -4.08 11.58
CA PHE A 72 7.62 -3.69 11.27
C PHE A 72 6.65 -4.01 12.42
N GLY A 73 6.76 -5.21 13.00
CA GLY A 73 5.98 -5.59 14.18
C GLY A 73 6.25 -4.71 15.39
N GLY A 74 7.52 -4.33 15.62
CA GLY A 74 7.91 -3.40 16.67
C GLY A 74 7.31 -2.01 16.47
N ILE A 75 7.28 -1.48 15.25
CA ILE A 75 6.67 -0.17 14.95
C ILE A 75 5.16 -0.20 15.14
N ILE A 76 4.48 -1.28 14.74
CA ILE A 76 3.04 -1.45 14.98
C ILE A 76 2.76 -1.45 16.49
N TYR A 77 3.62 -2.11 17.28
CA TYR A 77 3.49 -2.15 18.74
C TYR A 77 3.72 -0.78 19.40
N LEU A 78 4.63 0.05 18.86
CA LEU A 78 4.86 1.41 19.35
C LEU A 78 3.65 2.34 19.16
N GLY A 79 2.75 2.01 18.25
CA GLY A 79 1.45 2.66 18.09
C GLY A 79 1.27 3.51 16.83
N HIS A 80 0.15 4.22 16.78
CA HIS A 80 -0.37 4.91 15.59
C HIS A 80 0.59 5.95 15.00
N VAL A 81 1.18 6.82 15.85
CA VAL A 81 2.05 7.93 15.38
C VAL A 81 3.34 7.40 14.74
N TYR A 82 3.98 6.41 15.35
CA TYR A 82 5.19 5.79 14.82
C TYR A 82 4.93 5.08 13.48
N LEU A 83 3.76 4.47 13.34
CA LEU A 83 3.35 3.86 12.09
C LEU A 83 3.12 4.92 10.99
N CYS A 84 2.50 6.06 11.30
CA CYS A 84 2.37 7.18 10.37
C CYS A 84 3.75 7.72 9.93
N MET A 85 4.71 7.83 10.87
CA MET A 85 6.09 8.21 10.54
C MET A 85 6.77 7.19 9.62
N LEU A 86 6.60 5.89 9.88
CA LEU A 86 7.12 4.85 9.00
C LEU A 86 6.54 4.98 7.60
N VAL A 87 5.21 5.13 7.48
CA VAL A 87 4.54 5.31 6.18
C VAL A 87 5.10 6.52 5.43
N PHE A 88 5.42 7.63 6.12
CA PHE A 88 6.11 8.77 5.50
C PHE A 88 7.47 8.42 4.92
N LEU A 89 8.27 7.69 5.69
CA LEU A 89 9.64 7.33 5.31
C LEU A 89 9.59 6.41 4.09
N LEU A 90 8.69 5.44 4.10
CA LEU A 90 8.41 4.56 2.96
C LEU A 90 7.97 5.36 1.74
N GLN A 91 7.09 6.34 1.92
CA GLN A 91 6.64 7.26 0.87
C GLN A 91 7.82 8.02 0.23
N CYS A 92 8.74 8.54 1.05
CA CYS A 92 9.96 9.22 0.58
C CYS A 92 10.85 8.28 -0.24
N PHE A 93 11.05 7.03 0.22
CA PHE A 93 11.85 6.05 -0.51
C PHE A 93 11.21 5.70 -1.86
N ILE A 94 9.91 5.38 -1.88
CA ILE A 94 9.19 5.02 -3.11
C ILE A 94 9.21 6.17 -4.12
N PHE A 95 8.98 7.41 -3.67
CA PHE A 95 9.09 8.59 -4.55
C PHE A 95 10.49 8.71 -5.15
N SER A 96 11.53 8.52 -4.34
CA SER A 96 12.91 8.62 -4.78
C SER A 96 13.29 7.58 -5.84
N GLU A 97 12.71 6.38 -5.73
CA GLU A 97 12.89 5.25 -6.64
C GLU A 97 12.16 5.48 -7.97
N LEU A 98 10.88 5.87 -7.93
CA LEU A 98 10.06 6.13 -9.13
C LEU A 98 10.59 7.30 -9.96
N VAL A 99 10.99 8.39 -9.30
CA VAL A 99 11.69 9.50 -9.98
C VAL A 99 13.10 9.08 -10.41
N GLY A 100 13.70 8.13 -9.69
CA GLY A 100 15.00 7.51 -9.95
C GLY A 100 15.10 6.79 -11.28
N VAL A 101 14.04 6.08 -11.71
CA VAL A 101 14.02 5.28 -12.95
C VAL A 101 14.45 6.08 -14.17
N ARG A 102 14.05 7.35 -14.25
CA ARG A 102 14.36 8.21 -15.41
C ARG A 102 15.72 8.92 -15.28
N LYS A 103 16.44 8.76 -14.17
CA LYS A 103 17.72 9.45 -13.94
C LYS A 103 18.84 8.95 -14.86
N ARG A 104 18.81 7.69 -15.31
CA ARG A 104 19.76 7.19 -16.32
C ARG A 104 19.73 8.03 -17.61
N GLN A 105 18.58 8.58 -17.99
CA GLN A 105 18.44 9.51 -19.14
C GLN A 105 18.78 10.98 -18.79
N ALA A 106 18.74 11.36 -17.51
CA ALA A 106 18.99 12.73 -17.05
C ALA A 106 20.49 13.02 -16.84
N ALA A 107 21.29 12.01 -16.50
CA ALA A 107 22.74 12.15 -16.32
C ALA A 107 23.46 12.58 -17.62
N GLU A 108 22.87 12.30 -18.78
CA GLU A 108 23.36 12.74 -20.10
C GLU A 108 23.03 14.22 -20.40
N ARG A 109 22.16 14.88 -19.61
CA ARG A 109 21.69 16.25 -19.85
C ARG A 109 21.86 17.09 -18.58
N ARG A 110 22.97 17.83 -18.46
CA ARG A 110 23.29 18.72 -17.31
C ARG A 110 22.23 19.83 -17.10
N LEU A 111 21.12 19.48 -16.44
CA LEU A 111 20.06 20.39 -16.01
C LEU A 111 20.30 20.81 -14.55
N PRO A 112 20.47 22.11 -14.24
CA PRO A 112 20.61 22.58 -12.86
C PRO A 112 19.30 22.43 -12.09
N LEU A 113 19.39 22.23 -10.77
CA LEU A 113 18.26 22.22 -9.81
C LEU A 113 17.16 21.17 -10.04
N PHE A 114 17.31 20.29 -11.04
CA PHE A 114 16.29 19.30 -11.40
C PHE A 114 15.84 18.44 -10.21
N ARG A 115 16.81 17.90 -9.44
CA ARG A 115 16.52 17.09 -8.24
C ARG A 115 15.76 17.90 -7.20
N SER A 116 16.21 19.12 -6.92
CA SER A 116 15.61 19.98 -5.90
C SER A 116 14.17 20.36 -6.24
N ILE A 117 13.87 20.64 -7.51
CA ILE A 117 12.51 20.97 -7.96
C ILE A 117 11.56 19.78 -7.79
N GLN A 118 11.98 18.56 -8.14
CA GLN A 118 11.15 17.37 -7.98
C GLN A 118 10.84 17.07 -6.50
N TRP A 119 11.84 17.17 -5.63
CA TRP A 119 11.64 17.01 -4.19
C TRP A 119 10.79 18.13 -3.60
N ALA A 120 10.94 19.37 -4.06
CA ALA A 120 10.08 20.46 -3.64
C ALA A 120 8.61 20.19 -4.00
N TRP A 121 8.33 19.66 -5.20
CA TRP A 121 6.97 19.27 -5.60
C TRP A 121 6.39 18.21 -4.68
N PHE A 122 7.19 17.20 -4.33
CA PHE A 122 6.79 16.16 -3.39
C PHE A 122 6.47 16.69 -1.99
N PHE A 123 7.34 17.54 -1.43
CA PHE A 123 7.13 18.09 -0.08
C PHE A 123 5.97 19.07 -0.01
N VAL A 124 5.79 19.92 -1.03
CA VAL A 124 4.64 20.82 -1.10
C VAL A 124 3.33 20.04 -1.20
N ALA A 125 3.29 19.01 -2.07
CA ALA A 125 2.12 18.15 -2.18
C ALA A 125 1.84 17.39 -0.87
N SER A 126 2.87 16.83 -0.25
CA SER A 126 2.73 16.10 1.02
C SER A 126 2.26 17.03 2.14
N PHE A 127 2.84 18.23 2.25
CA PHE A 127 2.43 19.24 3.24
C PHE A 127 0.96 19.63 3.07
N PHE A 128 0.52 19.87 1.83
CA PHE A 128 -0.88 20.17 1.53
C PHE A 128 -1.81 19.03 1.96
N THR A 129 -1.51 17.80 1.55
CA THR A 129 -2.33 16.62 1.83
C THR A 129 -2.36 16.27 3.32
N TRP A 130 -1.27 16.53 4.04
CA TRP A 130 -1.13 16.18 5.46
C TRP A 130 -1.61 17.27 6.41
N SER A 131 -1.86 18.47 5.89
CA SER A 131 -2.18 19.66 6.67
C SER A 131 -3.34 19.43 7.65
N ALA A 132 -4.40 18.72 7.25
CA ALA A 132 -5.54 18.41 8.11
C ALA A 132 -5.13 17.56 9.34
N SER A 133 -4.39 16.48 9.12
CA SER A 133 -3.89 15.62 10.20
C SER A 133 -2.90 16.35 11.11
N ILE A 134 -2.05 17.22 10.55
CA ILE A 134 -1.09 17.99 11.35
C ILE A 134 -1.83 19.04 12.20
N CYS A 135 -2.88 19.67 11.69
CA CYS A 135 -3.68 20.63 12.47
C CYS A 135 -4.35 19.96 13.67
N GLU A 136 -4.94 18.78 13.48
CA GLU A 136 -5.52 18.00 14.58
C GLU A 136 -4.47 17.61 15.64
N PHE A 137 -3.26 17.25 15.23
CA PHE A 137 -2.14 17.02 16.15
C PHE A 137 -1.77 18.26 16.97
N VAL A 138 -1.69 19.41 16.31
CA VAL A 138 -1.32 20.71 16.89
C VAL A 138 -2.35 21.14 17.93
N GLU A 139 -3.64 21.03 17.61
CA GLU A 139 -4.72 21.37 18.54
C GLU A 139 -4.67 20.52 19.81
N ASN A 140 -4.39 19.23 19.68
CA ASN A 140 -4.34 18.29 20.80
C ASN A 140 -3.02 18.33 21.60
N SER A 141 -1.99 19.03 21.12
CA SER A 141 -0.67 19.13 21.77
C SER A 141 -0.28 20.59 22.10
N PRO A 142 -1.05 21.30 22.95
CA PRO A 142 -0.84 22.73 23.20
C PRO A 142 0.54 23.06 23.78
N ARG A 143 1.15 22.14 24.54
CA ARG A 143 2.51 22.31 25.08
C ARG A 143 3.59 22.37 23.99
N PHE A 144 3.46 21.53 22.96
CA PHE A 144 4.41 21.49 21.84
C PHE A 144 4.30 22.77 20.99
N VAL A 145 3.07 23.20 20.74
CA VAL A 145 2.77 24.39 19.93
C VAL A 145 3.18 25.68 20.63
N ALA A 146 3.02 25.76 21.96
CA ALA A 146 3.46 26.91 22.75
C ALA A 146 4.97 27.17 22.66
N SER A 147 5.78 26.14 22.43
CA SER A 147 7.22 26.28 22.25
C SER A 147 7.63 26.77 20.85
N TRP A 148 6.72 26.76 19.85
CA TRP A 148 7.02 27.08 18.45
C TRP A 148 5.96 28.00 17.82
N PRO A 149 5.98 29.31 18.15
CA PRO A 149 4.96 30.27 17.68
C PRO A 149 4.92 30.45 16.16
N THR A 150 6.05 30.29 15.46
CA THR A 150 6.11 30.33 13.99
C THR A 150 5.43 29.12 13.35
N ALA A 151 5.60 27.92 13.93
CA ALA A 151 4.94 26.71 13.46
C ALA A 151 3.42 26.82 13.61
N ARG A 152 2.95 27.42 14.71
CA ARG A 152 1.53 27.70 14.92
C ARG A 152 0.92 28.54 13.80
N LEU A 153 1.57 29.65 13.42
CA LEU A 153 1.07 30.51 12.33
C LEU A 153 1.00 29.77 10.99
N ILE A 154 2.02 28.97 10.69
CA ILE A 154 2.08 28.16 9.46
C ILE A 154 0.94 27.14 9.41
N LEU A 155 0.62 26.53 10.55
CA LEU A 155 -0.39 25.47 10.65
C LEU A 155 -1.81 26.03 10.71
N GLU A 156 -2.04 27.15 11.41
CA GLU A 156 -3.34 27.85 11.40
C GLU A 156 -3.71 28.41 10.02
N LYS A 157 -2.71 28.80 9.21
CA LYS A 157 -2.90 29.32 7.84
C LYS A 157 -2.44 28.34 6.77
N ASN A 158 -2.50 27.04 7.06
CA ASN A 158 -1.98 25.96 6.24
C ASN A 158 -2.35 26.03 4.75
N MET A 159 -3.60 26.36 4.42
CA MET A 159 -4.12 26.37 3.06
C MET A 159 -3.52 27.51 2.25
N MET A 160 -3.39 28.70 2.85
CA MET A 160 -2.74 29.83 2.22
C MET A 160 -1.24 29.56 2.03
N VAL A 161 -0.56 29.05 3.06
CA VAL A 161 0.87 28.71 2.98
C VAL A 161 1.12 27.65 1.89
N SER A 162 0.30 26.60 1.83
CA SER A 162 0.41 25.55 0.81
C SER A 162 0.21 26.12 -0.59
N PHE A 163 -0.78 27.00 -0.78
CA PHE A 163 -1.03 27.65 -2.07
C PHE A 163 0.11 28.60 -2.48
N SER A 164 0.66 29.37 -1.53
CA SER A 164 1.84 30.21 -1.77
C SER A 164 3.07 29.38 -2.15
N LEU A 165 3.32 28.27 -1.46
CA LEU A 165 4.43 27.37 -1.79
C LEU A 165 4.25 26.72 -3.17
N TYR A 166 3.03 26.28 -3.50
CA TYR A 166 2.66 25.73 -4.80
C TYR A 166 2.91 26.74 -5.93
N THR A 167 2.42 27.97 -5.78
CA THR A 167 2.56 29.02 -6.80
C THR A 167 4.02 29.43 -6.99
N MET A 168 4.77 29.61 -5.91
CA MET A 168 6.22 29.88 -5.98
C MET A 168 6.97 28.76 -6.68
N LEU A 169 6.65 27.51 -6.36
CA LEU A 169 7.28 26.36 -6.99
C LEU A 169 6.91 26.22 -8.47
N LEU A 170 5.68 26.57 -8.85
CA LEU A 170 5.26 26.65 -10.25
C LEU A 170 6.08 27.69 -11.00
N MET A 171 6.25 28.89 -10.44
CA MET A 171 7.08 29.94 -11.02
C MET A 171 8.53 29.46 -11.21
N VAL A 172 9.15 28.87 -10.18
CA VAL A 172 10.52 28.32 -10.25
C VAL A 172 10.61 27.20 -11.31
N SER A 173 9.60 26.34 -11.42
CA SER A 173 9.56 25.26 -12.40
C SER A 173 9.50 25.79 -13.83
N VAL A 174 8.71 26.84 -14.08
CA VAL A 174 8.63 27.51 -15.39
C VAL A 174 9.94 28.23 -15.72
N LEU A 175 10.52 28.96 -14.76
CA LEU A 175 11.79 29.67 -14.95
C LEU A 175 12.97 28.71 -15.19
N SER A 176 12.88 27.46 -14.73
CA SER A 176 13.91 26.43 -14.97
C SER A 176 13.89 25.83 -16.40
N LEU A 177 12.88 26.18 -17.23
CA LEU A 177 12.77 25.66 -18.59
C LEU A 177 13.91 26.18 -19.48
N ARG A 178 14.56 25.27 -20.21
CA ARG A 178 15.66 25.57 -21.13
C ARG A 178 15.25 25.31 -22.57
N LYS A 179 15.55 26.28 -23.44
CA LYS A 179 15.34 26.17 -24.89
C LYS A 179 16.06 24.95 -25.45
N GLY A 180 15.36 24.18 -26.28
CA GLY A 180 15.87 22.92 -26.87
C GLY A 180 15.60 21.66 -26.05
N LEU A 181 15.16 21.78 -24.78
CA LEU A 181 14.87 20.63 -23.91
C LEU A 181 13.42 20.57 -23.41
N TYR A 182 12.52 21.41 -23.94
CA TYR A 182 11.14 21.53 -23.47
C TYR A 182 10.39 20.20 -23.44
N LYS A 183 10.43 19.41 -24.54
CA LYS A 183 9.75 18.10 -24.59
C LYS A 183 10.20 17.20 -23.44
N TYR A 184 11.50 17.16 -23.17
CA TYR A 184 12.06 16.36 -22.09
C TYR A 184 11.62 16.87 -20.70
N GLN A 185 11.76 18.17 -20.44
CA GLN A 185 11.38 18.76 -19.14
C GLN A 185 9.89 18.60 -18.85
N ILE A 186 9.02 18.84 -19.84
CA ILE A 186 7.57 18.64 -19.70
C ILE A 186 7.24 17.18 -19.40
N THR A 187 7.80 16.21 -20.15
CA THR A 187 7.57 14.80 -19.86
C THR A 187 8.06 14.42 -18.45
N GLN A 188 9.13 15.02 -17.94
CA GLN A 188 9.60 14.81 -16.56
C GLN A 188 8.66 15.41 -15.52
N TYR A 189 8.12 16.61 -15.76
CA TYR A 189 7.10 17.20 -14.89
C TYR A 189 5.83 16.36 -14.87
N THR A 190 5.34 15.90 -16.02
CA THR A 190 4.20 14.98 -16.09
C THR A 190 4.45 13.70 -15.28
N TRP A 191 5.65 13.14 -15.37
CA TRP A 191 6.03 11.97 -14.56
C TRP A 191 6.08 12.26 -13.07
N THR A 192 6.58 13.44 -12.69
CA THR A 192 6.64 13.87 -11.28
C THR A 192 5.23 14.04 -10.73
N VAL A 193 4.33 14.68 -11.48
CA VAL A 193 2.91 14.84 -11.12
C VAL A 193 2.23 13.48 -11.01
N LEU A 194 2.41 12.58 -11.98
CA LEU A 194 1.86 11.22 -11.92
C LEU A 194 2.37 10.46 -10.68
N THR A 195 3.67 10.55 -10.39
CA THR A 195 4.27 9.91 -9.22
C THR A 195 3.68 10.46 -7.94
N ILE A 196 3.49 11.78 -7.83
CA ILE A 196 2.84 12.44 -6.69
C ILE A 196 1.40 11.96 -6.53
N CYS A 197 0.63 11.88 -7.63
CA CYS A 197 -0.74 11.38 -7.58
C CYS A 197 -0.82 9.94 -7.09
N ILE A 198 0.11 9.07 -7.48
CA ILE A 198 0.13 7.68 -7.02
C ILE A 198 0.58 7.59 -5.56
N VAL A 199 1.62 8.32 -5.17
CA VAL A 199 2.30 8.13 -3.88
C VAL A 199 1.71 9.01 -2.76
N VAL A 200 1.46 10.29 -3.01
CA VAL A 200 1.04 11.26 -1.97
C VAL A 200 -0.44 11.12 -1.65
N PHE A 201 -1.30 11.12 -2.68
CA PHE A 201 -2.76 11.06 -2.50
C PHE A 201 -3.17 9.82 -1.70
N GLN A 202 -2.57 8.69 -2.02
CA GLN A 202 -2.89 7.43 -1.37
C GLN A 202 -2.38 7.36 0.08
N THR A 203 -1.32 8.09 0.44
CA THR A 203 -0.83 8.13 1.81
C THR A 203 -1.85 8.76 2.76
N GLN A 204 -2.66 9.72 2.28
CA GLN A 204 -3.78 10.25 3.06
C GLN A 204 -4.79 9.17 3.45
N ALA A 205 -5.13 8.30 2.49
CA ALA A 205 -6.03 7.18 2.74
C ALA A 205 -5.44 6.26 3.82
N VAL A 206 -4.14 5.93 3.74
CA VAL A 206 -3.44 5.10 4.73
C VAL A 206 -3.49 5.74 6.13
N PHE A 207 -3.32 7.06 6.24
CA PHE A 207 -3.42 7.74 7.54
C PHE A 207 -4.82 7.64 8.13
N HIS A 208 -5.86 7.86 7.32
CA HIS A 208 -7.23 7.64 7.77
C HIS A 208 -7.48 6.19 8.21
N LEU A 209 -6.87 5.20 7.56
CA LEU A 209 -6.96 3.80 7.97
C LEU A 209 -6.30 3.56 9.33
N ILE A 210 -5.10 4.12 9.55
CA ILE A 210 -4.39 3.99 10.82
C ILE A 210 -5.22 4.59 11.94
N TYR A 211 -5.77 5.80 11.76
CA TYR A 211 -6.61 6.46 12.78
C TYR A 211 -7.99 5.82 12.97
N ALA A 212 -8.52 5.10 11.97
CA ALA A 212 -9.72 4.28 12.16
C ALA A 212 -9.46 3.03 13.03
N GLY A 213 -8.20 2.72 13.33
CA GLY A 213 -7.73 1.57 14.10
C GLY A 213 -6.71 0.74 13.34
N LEU A 214 -5.66 0.28 14.03
CA LEU A 214 -4.56 -0.50 13.41
C LEU A 214 -5.05 -1.76 12.68
N PHE A 215 -6.20 -2.32 13.08
CA PHE A 215 -6.89 -3.41 12.38
C PHE A 215 -7.01 -3.13 10.88
N TRP A 216 -7.41 -1.92 10.51
CA TRP A 216 -7.66 -1.51 9.12
C TRP A 216 -6.40 -1.23 8.32
N PHE A 217 -5.24 -1.22 8.97
CA PHE A 217 -3.94 -1.19 8.31
C PHE A 217 -3.31 -2.59 8.23
N VAL A 218 -3.31 -3.33 9.33
CA VAL A 218 -2.66 -4.64 9.45
C VAL A 218 -3.38 -5.71 8.64
N LEU A 219 -4.72 -5.74 8.67
CA LEU A 219 -5.51 -6.72 7.93
C LEU A 219 -5.24 -6.63 6.42
N PRO A 220 -5.51 -5.53 5.70
CA PRO A 220 -5.27 -5.49 4.25
C PRO A 220 -3.80 -5.73 3.88
N SER A 221 -2.85 -5.25 4.69
CA SER A 221 -1.43 -5.52 4.49
C SER A 221 -1.12 -7.01 4.49
N SER A 222 -1.65 -7.72 5.49
CA SER A 222 -1.47 -9.17 5.64
C SER A 222 -2.16 -9.97 4.53
N LEU A 223 -3.29 -9.49 4.00
CA LEU A 223 -4.01 -10.14 2.90
C LEU A 223 -3.19 -10.13 1.62
N VAL A 224 -2.56 -9.01 1.28
CA VAL A 224 -1.67 -8.90 0.11
C VAL A 224 -0.45 -9.82 0.29
N ILE A 225 0.18 -9.80 1.47
CA ILE A 225 1.33 -10.67 1.77
C ILE A 225 0.93 -12.15 1.66
N CYS A 226 -0.20 -12.54 2.23
CA CYS A 226 -0.73 -13.90 2.15
C CYS A 226 -1.01 -14.29 0.69
N ASN A 227 -1.65 -13.41 -0.07
CA ASN A 227 -1.98 -13.66 -1.47
C ASN A 227 -0.72 -13.87 -2.32
N ASP A 228 0.33 -13.05 -2.16
CA ASP A 228 1.58 -13.22 -2.89
C ASP A 228 2.29 -14.55 -2.54
N ILE A 229 2.32 -14.91 -1.25
CA ILE A 229 2.91 -16.18 -0.79
C ILE A 229 2.12 -17.36 -1.38
N MET A 230 0.79 -17.33 -1.29
CA MET A 230 -0.07 -18.41 -1.78
C MET A 230 -0.05 -18.51 -3.31
N ALA A 231 0.07 -17.39 -4.02
CA ALA A 231 0.21 -17.38 -5.48
C ALA A 231 1.51 -18.04 -5.91
N TYR A 232 2.60 -17.81 -5.17
CA TYR A 232 3.88 -18.49 -5.41
C TYR A 232 3.75 -20.01 -5.18
N TYR A 233 3.26 -20.45 -4.02
CA TYR A 233 3.14 -21.89 -3.73
C TYR A 233 2.18 -22.61 -4.67
N CYS A 234 0.98 -22.07 -4.89
CA CYS A 234 0.00 -22.66 -5.82
C CYS A 234 0.53 -22.66 -7.25
N GLY A 235 1.22 -21.59 -7.65
CA GLY A 235 1.86 -21.48 -8.96
C GLY A 235 2.96 -22.52 -9.18
N GLN A 236 3.75 -22.84 -8.15
CA GLN A 236 4.79 -23.88 -8.24
C GLN A 236 4.21 -25.30 -8.29
N VAL A 237 3.22 -25.59 -7.46
CA VAL A 237 2.66 -26.95 -7.34
C VAL A 237 1.73 -27.28 -8.52
N PHE A 238 0.89 -26.33 -8.93
CA PHE A 238 -0.19 -26.55 -9.90
C PHE A 238 -0.05 -25.76 -11.21
N GLY A 239 0.92 -24.84 -11.31
CA GLY A 239 1.05 -23.95 -12.46
C GLY A 239 1.27 -24.67 -13.79
N LYS A 240 0.55 -24.22 -14.83
CA LYS A 240 0.60 -24.76 -16.21
C LYS A 240 0.15 -26.21 -16.34
N LYS A 241 -0.34 -26.86 -15.27
CA LYS A 241 -0.86 -28.23 -15.30
C LYS A 241 -2.32 -28.28 -15.73
N LEU A 242 -3.11 -27.24 -15.39
CA LEU A 242 -4.54 -27.18 -15.68
C LEU A 242 -4.84 -26.23 -16.85
N ILE A 243 -4.20 -25.05 -16.85
CA ILE A 243 -4.39 -23.98 -17.83
C ILE A 243 -3.03 -23.67 -18.46
N ARG A 244 -2.83 -24.16 -19.69
CA ARG A 244 -1.58 -23.95 -20.45
C ARG A 244 -1.43 -22.55 -21.06
N ARG A 245 -2.49 -21.73 -21.06
CA ARG A 245 -2.45 -20.36 -21.58
C ARG A 245 -1.65 -19.46 -20.64
N ARG A 246 -0.84 -18.56 -21.20
CA ARG A 246 -0.14 -17.53 -20.42
C ARG A 246 -1.16 -16.62 -19.73
N PHE A 247 -0.87 -16.27 -18.48
CA PHE A 247 -1.71 -15.39 -17.68
C PHE A 247 -1.67 -13.95 -18.22
N LEU A 248 -0.47 -13.37 -18.31
CA LEU A 248 -0.24 -12.03 -18.87
C LEU A 248 1.09 -12.01 -19.63
N GLU A 249 1.15 -11.41 -20.82
CA GLU A 249 2.41 -11.31 -21.59
C GLU A 249 3.47 -10.50 -20.85
N LEU A 250 3.04 -9.51 -20.07
CA LEU A 250 3.91 -8.68 -19.25
C LEU A 250 4.58 -9.45 -18.09
N SER A 251 4.01 -10.57 -17.66
CA SER A 251 4.47 -11.36 -16.51
C SER A 251 4.45 -12.87 -16.81
N PRO A 252 5.47 -13.38 -17.53
CA PRO A 252 5.47 -14.75 -18.05
C PRO A 252 5.52 -15.84 -16.98
N ASN A 253 5.97 -15.50 -15.77
CA ASN A 253 6.12 -16.44 -14.66
C ASN A 253 4.84 -16.62 -13.82
N LYS A 254 3.81 -15.80 -14.04
CA LYS A 254 2.53 -15.92 -13.32
C LYS A 254 1.59 -16.88 -14.03
N THR A 255 0.87 -17.68 -13.25
CA THR A 255 -0.02 -18.74 -13.74
C THR A 255 -1.46 -18.52 -13.27
N TRP A 256 -2.44 -19.00 -14.05
CA TRP A 256 -3.85 -18.91 -13.69
C TRP A 256 -4.16 -19.74 -12.44
N GLU A 257 -3.53 -20.90 -12.28
CA GLU A 257 -3.71 -21.76 -11.11
C GLU A 257 -3.14 -21.12 -9.84
N GLY A 258 -2.01 -20.39 -9.97
CA GLY A 258 -1.46 -19.59 -8.88
C GLY A 258 -2.42 -18.50 -8.44
N PHE A 259 -3.00 -17.77 -9.39
CA PHE A 259 -3.94 -16.68 -9.13
C PHE A 259 -5.28 -17.16 -8.51
N LEU A 260 -5.86 -18.23 -9.02
CA LEU A 260 -7.11 -18.80 -8.48
C LEU A 260 -6.88 -19.51 -7.13
N GLY A 261 -5.77 -20.24 -7.00
CA GLY A 261 -5.40 -20.91 -5.76
C GLY A 261 -5.14 -19.91 -4.64
N SER A 262 -4.41 -18.82 -4.93
CA SER A 262 -4.16 -17.77 -3.95
C SER A 262 -5.45 -17.10 -3.48
N ALA A 263 -6.42 -16.88 -4.37
CA ALA A 263 -7.70 -16.32 -4.01
C ALA A 263 -8.44 -17.17 -2.95
N PHE A 264 -8.50 -18.48 -3.16
CA PHE A 264 -9.13 -19.40 -2.20
C PHE A 264 -8.43 -19.36 -0.83
N PHE A 265 -7.11 -19.54 -0.79
CA PHE A 265 -6.38 -19.57 0.47
C PHE A 265 -6.36 -18.21 1.18
N THR A 266 -6.34 -17.11 0.44
CA THR A 266 -6.41 -15.75 1.02
C THR A 266 -7.77 -15.49 1.66
N MET A 267 -8.87 -15.97 1.06
CA MET A 267 -10.20 -15.87 1.68
C MET A 267 -10.29 -16.68 2.98
N VAL A 268 -9.76 -17.90 2.99
CA VAL A 268 -9.68 -18.73 4.20
C VAL A 268 -8.85 -18.02 5.27
N PHE A 269 -7.67 -17.52 4.92
CA PHE A 269 -6.82 -16.77 5.81
C PHE A 269 -7.53 -15.53 6.37
N ALA A 270 -8.22 -14.76 5.53
CA ALA A 270 -8.95 -13.57 5.94
C ALA A 270 -10.02 -13.86 6.99
N PHE A 271 -10.77 -14.95 6.81
CA PHE A 271 -11.82 -15.35 7.74
C PHE A 271 -11.28 -15.63 9.15
N PHE A 272 -10.18 -16.39 9.26
CA PHE A 272 -9.61 -16.74 10.56
C PHE A 272 -8.74 -15.62 11.15
N PHE A 273 -7.94 -14.95 10.32
CA PHE A 273 -7.01 -13.93 10.77
C PHE A 273 -7.74 -12.68 11.28
N SER A 274 -8.84 -12.28 10.63
CA SER A 274 -9.65 -11.15 11.13
C SER A 274 -10.24 -11.44 12.51
N ARG A 275 -10.73 -12.66 12.78
CA ARG A 275 -11.19 -13.09 14.11
C ARG A 275 -10.04 -13.04 15.13
N TYR A 276 -8.85 -13.47 14.74
CA TYR A 276 -7.66 -13.37 15.60
C TYR A 276 -7.33 -11.92 15.96
N LEU A 277 -7.35 -11.00 14.99
CA LEU A 277 -7.09 -9.58 15.24
C LEU A 277 -8.14 -8.92 16.14
N CYS A 278 -9.42 -9.32 16.05
CA CYS A 278 -10.51 -8.77 16.88
C CYS A 278 -10.30 -9.02 18.39
N ASN A 279 -9.48 -10.01 18.77
CA ASN A 279 -9.18 -10.28 20.18
C ASN A 279 -8.24 -9.22 20.80
N PHE A 280 -7.52 -8.45 19.98
CA PHE A 280 -6.58 -7.43 20.44
C PHE A 280 -7.23 -6.05 20.46
N LYS A 281 -7.69 -5.61 21.64
CA LYS A 281 -8.36 -4.31 21.82
C LYS A 281 -7.56 -3.13 21.28
N TRP A 282 -6.25 -3.11 21.53
CA TRP A 282 -5.37 -2.04 21.07
C TRP A 282 -5.23 -1.94 19.53
N MET A 283 -5.62 -2.99 18.78
CA MET A 283 -5.67 -2.95 17.33
C MET A 283 -7.02 -2.43 16.79
N THR A 284 -8.11 -2.66 17.52
CA THR A 284 -9.47 -2.28 17.12
C THR A 284 -9.87 -0.89 17.60
N CYS A 285 -9.24 -0.40 18.67
CA CYS A 285 -9.51 0.92 19.22
C CYS A 285 -8.94 2.03 18.33
N ALA A 286 -9.81 2.96 17.92
CA ALA A 286 -9.38 4.22 17.31
C ALA A 286 -8.88 5.18 18.41
N PRO A 287 -7.74 5.85 18.22
CA PRO A 287 -7.26 6.86 19.17
C PRO A 287 -8.12 8.12 19.08
N GLU A 288 -8.53 8.67 20.23
CA GLU A 288 -9.25 9.95 20.31
C GLU A 288 -8.32 11.16 20.14
N GLU A 289 -7.04 11.00 20.50
CA GLU A 289 -6.02 12.05 20.39
C GLU A 289 -4.72 11.49 19.81
N MET A 290 -3.99 12.30 19.03
CA MET A 290 -2.64 11.96 18.59
C MET A 290 -1.64 12.07 19.74
N THR A 291 -1.46 10.98 20.47
CA THR A 291 -0.46 10.90 21.55
C THR A 291 0.71 10.01 21.17
N PHE A 292 1.91 10.37 21.63
CA PHE A 292 3.13 9.53 21.51
C PHE A 292 3.16 8.38 22.53
N SER A 293 2.01 8.02 23.11
CA SER A 293 1.94 7.00 24.14
C SER A 293 2.24 5.63 23.57
N ILE A 294 3.14 4.92 24.24
CA ILE A 294 3.50 3.53 23.92
C ILE A 294 2.51 2.56 24.59
N HIS A 295 1.59 3.05 25.43
CA HIS A 295 0.65 2.21 26.13
C HIS A 295 -0.47 1.71 25.20
N PRO A 296 -0.79 0.40 25.23
CA PRO A 296 -1.86 -0.16 24.42
C PRO A 296 -3.20 0.47 24.80
N LEU A 297 -3.93 0.98 23.79
CA LEU A 297 -5.22 1.60 24.02
C LEU A 297 -6.22 0.58 24.59
N SER A 298 -6.94 1.01 25.62
CA SER A 298 -8.05 0.27 26.20
C SER A 298 -9.35 1.04 25.94
N CYS A 299 -10.14 0.55 25.01
CA CYS A 299 -11.49 1.03 24.75
C CYS A 299 -12.48 -0.14 24.78
N GLU A 300 -13.76 0.18 24.82
CA GLU A 300 -14.79 -0.78 24.44
C GLU A 300 -14.80 -0.94 22.91
N PRO A 301 -14.54 -2.15 22.39
CA PRO A 301 -14.52 -2.36 20.95
C PRO A 301 -15.92 -2.14 20.37
N ASP A 302 -15.96 -1.50 19.19
CA ASP A 302 -17.17 -1.31 18.41
C ASP A 302 -17.93 -2.65 18.22
N PRO A 303 -19.27 -2.65 18.20
CA PRO A 303 -20.08 -3.85 17.97
C PRO A 303 -19.65 -4.69 16.76
N MET A 304 -19.03 -4.08 15.75
CA MET A 304 -18.47 -4.77 14.57
C MET A 304 -17.42 -5.84 14.90
N TYR A 305 -16.67 -5.65 15.99
CA TYR A 305 -15.59 -6.55 16.42
C TYR A 305 -16.04 -7.58 17.45
N ARG A 306 -17.25 -7.43 18.02
CA ARG A 306 -17.78 -8.36 19.01
C ARG A 306 -18.36 -9.61 18.32
N PRO A 307 -18.16 -10.82 18.89
CA PRO A 307 -18.79 -12.02 18.35
C PRO A 307 -20.31 -11.93 18.49
N GLN A 308 -21.01 -12.26 17.42
CA GLN A 308 -22.47 -12.40 17.35
C GLN A 308 -22.79 -13.75 16.71
N SER A 309 -23.97 -14.29 17.00
CA SER A 309 -24.39 -15.54 16.37
C SER A 309 -24.61 -15.34 14.86
N ILE A 310 -24.24 -16.32 14.02
CA ILE A 310 -24.49 -16.26 12.57
C ILE A 310 -25.97 -16.00 12.28
N ALA A 311 -26.85 -16.62 13.06
CA ALA A 311 -28.30 -16.47 12.93
C ALA A 311 -28.73 -14.99 13.01
N GLU A 312 -28.24 -14.24 13.99
CA GLU A 312 -28.59 -12.82 14.17
C GLU A 312 -28.15 -11.96 12.98
N ILE A 313 -26.92 -12.14 12.49
CA ILE A 313 -26.39 -11.37 11.36
C ILE A 313 -27.14 -11.70 10.07
N VAL A 314 -27.39 -12.98 9.79
CA VAL A 314 -28.10 -13.42 8.58
C VAL A 314 -29.55 -12.93 8.60
N PHE A 315 -30.21 -12.93 9.76
CA PHE A 315 -31.60 -12.45 9.89
C PHE A 315 -31.73 -10.93 9.82
N GLU A 316 -30.69 -10.17 10.16
CA GLU A 316 -30.64 -8.72 9.94
C GLU A 316 -30.51 -8.39 8.44
N VAL A 317 -29.64 -9.10 7.71
CA VAL A 317 -29.38 -8.82 6.28
C VAL A 317 -30.49 -9.37 5.37
N LEU A 318 -31.04 -10.54 5.69
CA LEU A 318 -32.07 -11.21 4.88
C LEU A 318 -33.28 -11.61 5.75
N PRO A 319 -34.15 -10.65 6.11
CA PRO A 319 -35.28 -10.90 7.01
C PRO A 319 -36.28 -11.94 6.46
N ARG A 320 -36.37 -12.09 5.13
CA ARG A 320 -37.23 -13.08 4.46
C ARG A 320 -36.77 -14.52 4.65
N LEU A 321 -35.48 -14.73 4.91
CA LEU A 321 -34.92 -16.06 5.13
C LEU A 321 -35.23 -16.61 6.53
N ARG A 322 -35.56 -15.74 7.50
CA ARG A 322 -35.95 -16.13 8.87
C ARG A 322 -37.10 -17.15 8.89
N ALA A 323 -38.09 -16.99 8.01
CA ALA A 323 -39.25 -17.88 7.94
C ALA A 323 -38.96 -19.23 7.25
N SER A 324 -37.96 -19.31 6.37
CA SER A 324 -37.58 -20.56 5.69
C SER A 324 -36.49 -21.34 6.42
N LEU A 325 -35.51 -20.67 7.03
CA LEU A 325 -34.41 -21.33 7.75
C LEU A 325 -34.80 -21.90 9.11
N GLY A 326 -35.83 -21.34 9.78
CA GLY A 326 -36.29 -21.83 11.09
C GLY A 326 -36.87 -23.25 11.09
N LYS A 327 -37.01 -23.90 9.92
CA LYS A 327 -37.58 -25.24 9.78
C LYS A 327 -36.55 -26.34 9.52
N VAL A 328 -35.26 -26.00 9.38
CA VAL A 328 -34.20 -26.97 9.05
C VAL A 328 -33.26 -27.14 10.25
N PRO A 329 -33.34 -28.25 11.01
CA PRO A 329 -32.56 -28.45 12.23
C PRO A 329 -31.04 -28.49 12.00
N GLN A 330 -30.59 -28.90 10.80
CA GLN A 330 -29.16 -28.84 10.44
C GLN A 330 -28.64 -27.41 10.34
N LEU A 331 -29.47 -26.45 9.91
CA LEU A 331 -29.08 -25.04 9.83
C LEU A 331 -29.17 -24.30 11.17
N GLN A 332 -29.95 -24.82 12.14
CA GLN A 332 -29.93 -24.30 13.52
C GLN A 332 -28.57 -24.52 14.19
N ALA A 333 -27.95 -25.69 14.00
CA ALA A 333 -26.61 -25.97 14.53
C ALA A 333 -25.52 -25.05 13.94
N PHE A 334 -25.65 -24.65 12.66
CA PHE A 334 -24.76 -23.64 12.05
C PHE A 334 -25.03 -22.22 12.59
N GLY A 335 -26.23 -21.94 13.09
CA GLY A 335 -26.60 -20.63 13.64
C GLY A 335 -25.93 -20.29 14.97
N GLU A 336 -25.45 -21.29 15.71
CA GLU A 336 -24.75 -21.13 16.99
C GLU A 336 -23.27 -20.77 16.83
N LEU A 337 -22.71 -20.85 15.62
CA LEU A 337 -21.33 -20.44 15.38
C LEU A 337 -21.20 -18.93 15.58
N GLU A 338 -20.26 -18.52 16.42
CA GLU A 338 -19.98 -17.11 16.67
C GLU A 338 -19.08 -16.53 15.57
N ILE A 339 -19.55 -15.47 14.91
CA ILE A 339 -18.74 -14.70 13.95
C ILE A 339 -18.77 -13.21 14.29
N CYS A 340 -17.72 -12.50 13.91
CA CYS A 340 -17.66 -11.03 13.97
C CYS A 340 -18.09 -10.45 12.61
N ARG A 341 -18.77 -9.30 12.60
CA ARG A 341 -19.08 -8.56 11.35
C ARG A 341 -17.81 -8.18 10.59
N ALA A 342 -16.72 -7.91 11.31
CA ALA A 342 -15.40 -7.69 10.75
C ALA A 342 -14.91 -8.82 9.82
N GLN A 343 -15.32 -10.08 10.04
CA GLN A 343 -14.95 -11.20 9.17
C GLN A 343 -15.59 -11.10 7.78
N LEU A 344 -16.81 -10.56 7.68
CA LEU A 344 -17.48 -10.33 6.39
C LEU A 344 -16.76 -9.24 5.58
N HIS A 345 -16.36 -8.15 6.25
CA HIS A 345 -15.54 -7.13 5.60
C HIS A 345 -14.16 -7.69 5.20
N ALA A 346 -13.54 -8.54 6.03
CA ALA A 346 -12.28 -9.19 5.70
C ALA A 346 -12.38 -10.07 4.45
N LEU A 347 -13.48 -10.82 4.29
CA LEU A 347 -13.74 -11.62 3.08
C LEU A 347 -13.88 -10.75 1.83
N SER A 348 -14.61 -9.62 1.94
CA SER A 348 -14.75 -8.66 0.84
C SER A 348 -13.39 -8.06 0.45
N LEU A 349 -12.58 -7.66 1.43
CA LEU A 349 -11.23 -7.16 1.20
C LEU A 349 -10.30 -8.24 0.64
N ALA A 350 -10.43 -9.50 1.07
CA ALA A 350 -9.62 -10.61 0.56
C ALA A 350 -9.93 -10.94 -0.90
N PHE A 351 -11.20 -10.86 -1.29
CA PHE A 351 -11.60 -10.95 -2.68
C PHE A 351 -10.91 -9.86 -3.50
N PHE A 352 -10.97 -8.61 -3.05
CA PHE A 352 -10.28 -7.52 -3.74
C PHE A 352 -8.75 -7.69 -3.78
N ALA A 353 -8.14 -8.09 -2.65
CA ALA A 353 -6.70 -8.35 -2.53
C ALA A 353 -6.21 -9.43 -3.51
N SER A 354 -7.06 -10.39 -3.83
CA SER A 354 -6.73 -11.49 -4.72
C SER A 354 -6.93 -11.13 -6.19
N PHE A 355 -8.01 -10.41 -6.51
CA PHE A 355 -8.36 -10.14 -7.90
C PHE A 355 -7.85 -8.81 -8.44
N ALA A 356 -7.93 -7.73 -7.67
CA ALA A 356 -7.65 -6.37 -8.13
C ALA A 356 -6.26 -5.87 -7.69
N ALA A 357 -5.86 -6.10 -6.44
CA ALA A 357 -4.58 -5.60 -5.93
C ALA A 357 -3.35 -6.07 -6.75
N PRO A 358 -3.28 -7.30 -7.31
CA PRO A 358 -2.13 -7.74 -8.11
C PRO A 358 -1.88 -6.91 -9.37
N PHE A 359 -2.88 -6.15 -9.85
CA PHE A 359 -2.72 -5.23 -10.97
C PHE A 359 -1.81 -4.05 -10.66
N GLY A 360 -1.68 -3.65 -9.38
CA GLY A 360 -0.65 -2.70 -8.95
C GLY A 360 0.76 -3.23 -9.26
N GLY A 361 1.01 -4.50 -8.93
CA GLY A 361 2.26 -5.17 -9.27
C GLY A 361 2.49 -5.36 -10.78
N PHE A 362 1.42 -5.56 -11.56
CA PHE A 362 1.54 -5.58 -13.03
C PHE A 362 1.91 -4.22 -13.60
N LEU A 363 1.32 -3.13 -13.09
CA LEU A 363 1.68 -1.76 -13.50
C LEU A 363 3.13 -1.43 -13.16
N SER A 364 3.57 -1.78 -11.94
CA SER A 364 4.96 -1.69 -11.49
C SER A 364 5.90 -2.45 -12.44
N SER A 365 5.55 -3.68 -12.79
CA SER A 365 6.28 -4.48 -13.78
C SER A 365 6.31 -3.81 -15.16
N ALA A 366 5.21 -3.21 -15.61
CA ALA A 366 5.13 -2.49 -16.88
C ALA A 366 6.12 -1.33 -16.95
N ILE A 367 6.17 -0.52 -15.87
CA ILE A 367 7.11 0.58 -15.74
C ILE A 367 8.54 0.04 -15.86
N LYS A 368 8.87 -1.01 -15.11
CA LYS A 368 10.23 -1.59 -15.13
C LYS A 368 10.65 -2.06 -16.53
N ARG A 369 9.75 -2.75 -17.26
CA ARG A 369 10.01 -3.22 -18.62
C ARG A 369 10.11 -2.07 -19.63
N ALA A 370 9.30 -1.03 -19.50
CA ALA A 370 9.36 0.15 -20.36
C ALA A 370 10.70 0.89 -20.28
N TYR A 371 11.40 0.78 -19.14
CA TYR A 371 12.71 1.41 -18.92
C TYR A 371 13.89 0.42 -18.94
N GLY A 372 13.67 -0.85 -19.31
CA GLY A 372 14.73 -1.86 -19.39
C GLY A 372 15.40 -2.17 -18.04
N ILE A 373 14.68 -2.01 -16.93
CA ILE A 373 15.16 -2.35 -15.58
C ILE A 373 14.42 -3.58 -15.03
N LYS A 374 15.04 -4.27 -14.07
CA LYS A 374 14.46 -5.44 -13.40
C LYS A 374 13.82 -5.09 -12.06
N ASP A 375 14.51 -4.28 -11.27
CA ASP A 375 14.12 -3.79 -9.94
C ASP A 375 14.27 -2.26 -9.91
N PHE A 376 13.46 -1.57 -9.08
CA PHE A 376 13.51 -0.09 -9.02
C PHE A 376 14.78 0.42 -8.36
N ASN A 377 15.32 -0.33 -7.39
CA ASN A 377 16.52 0.00 -6.63
C ASN A 377 17.05 -1.26 -5.92
N ASN A 378 18.23 -1.16 -5.30
CA ASN A 378 18.86 -2.22 -4.50
C ASN A 378 18.90 -1.87 -3.00
N LEU A 379 17.92 -1.11 -2.50
CA LEU A 379 17.92 -0.58 -1.13
C LEU A 379 17.94 -1.70 -0.08
N ILE A 380 17.19 -2.78 -0.31
CA ILE A 380 17.14 -3.93 0.59
C ILE A 380 17.89 -5.10 -0.05
N PRO A 381 19.05 -5.50 0.50
CA PRO A 381 19.83 -6.61 -0.02
C PRO A 381 18.99 -7.87 -0.25
N GLY A 382 19.00 -8.37 -1.48
CA GLY A 382 18.27 -9.56 -1.89
C GLY A 382 16.76 -9.40 -2.09
N HIS A 383 16.19 -8.21 -1.83
CA HIS A 383 14.74 -7.93 -1.89
C HIS A 383 14.33 -6.86 -2.91
N GLY A 384 15.26 -6.12 -3.52
CA GLY A 384 14.95 -5.09 -4.52
C GLY A 384 14.58 -3.75 -3.90
N GLY A 385 13.76 -2.97 -4.62
CA GLY A 385 13.33 -1.64 -4.21
C GLY A 385 12.15 -1.65 -3.25
N MET A 386 11.89 -0.51 -2.62
CA MET A 386 10.68 -0.30 -1.81
C MET A 386 9.41 -0.32 -2.67
N MET A 387 9.45 0.27 -3.87
CA MET A 387 8.31 0.27 -4.79
C MET A 387 7.93 -1.16 -5.20
N ASP A 388 8.90 -2.07 -5.36
CA ASP A 388 8.68 -3.48 -5.66
C ASP A 388 7.92 -4.24 -4.55
N ARG A 389 7.78 -3.64 -3.35
CA ARG A 389 7.13 -4.24 -2.18
C ARG A 389 5.77 -3.63 -1.86
N PHE A 390 5.55 -2.40 -2.31
CA PHE A 390 4.35 -1.62 -2.00
C PHE A 390 3.40 -1.42 -3.20
N ASP A 391 3.76 -1.93 -4.39
CA ASP A 391 2.97 -1.78 -5.61
C ASP A 391 1.54 -2.35 -5.50
N CYS A 392 1.36 -3.55 -4.96
CA CYS A 392 0.04 -4.13 -4.68
C CYS A 392 -0.63 -3.48 -3.45
N GLN A 393 0.17 -3.14 -2.42
CA GLN A 393 -0.32 -2.52 -1.18
C GLN A 393 -1.01 -1.19 -1.44
N PHE A 394 -0.51 -0.46 -2.43
CA PHE A 394 -1.03 0.83 -2.82
C PHE A 394 -2.51 0.79 -3.24
N VAL A 395 -2.83 -0.13 -4.12
CA VAL A 395 -4.20 -0.37 -4.58
C VAL A 395 -5.07 -0.90 -3.43
N MET A 396 -4.49 -1.76 -2.58
CA MET A 396 -5.20 -2.38 -1.45
C MET A 396 -5.63 -1.35 -0.39
N PHE A 397 -4.74 -0.45 0.03
CA PHE A 397 -5.08 0.56 1.03
C PHE A 397 -6.13 1.54 0.52
N LEU A 398 -6.05 1.96 -0.74
CA LEU A 398 -7.08 2.83 -1.31
C LEU A 398 -8.46 2.15 -1.32
N CYS A 399 -8.51 0.87 -1.71
CA CYS A 399 -9.75 0.10 -1.65
C CYS A 399 -10.28 -0.03 -0.22
N THR A 400 -9.41 -0.32 0.73
CA THR A 400 -9.80 -0.44 2.15
C THR A 400 -10.38 0.86 2.67
N PHE A 401 -9.78 2.00 2.31
CA PHE A 401 -10.29 3.32 2.69
C PHE A 401 -11.69 3.57 2.14
N VAL A 402 -11.91 3.30 0.84
CA VAL A 402 -13.23 3.43 0.22
C VAL A 402 -14.22 2.48 0.89
N HIS A 403 -13.83 1.23 1.13
CA HIS A 403 -14.67 0.20 1.74
C HIS A 403 -15.16 0.61 3.13
N ILE A 404 -14.27 1.08 4.00
CA ILE A 404 -14.64 1.55 5.35
C ILE A 404 -15.55 2.77 5.25
N ARG A 405 -15.21 3.73 4.38
CA ARG A 405 -16.00 4.96 4.19
C ARG A 405 -17.42 4.67 3.70
N THR A 406 -17.60 3.60 2.92
CA THR A 406 -18.90 3.22 2.37
C THR A 406 -19.70 2.31 3.31
N PHE A 407 -19.07 1.33 3.95
CA PHE A 407 -19.80 0.25 4.65
C PHE A 407 -19.66 0.28 6.17
N CYS A 408 -18.64 0.95 6.72
CA CYS A 408 -18.34 0.87 8.15
C CYS A 408 -18.56 2.21 8.87
N THR A 409 -18.23 3.33 8.24
CA THR A 409 -18.49 4.66 8.81
C THR A 409 -19.77 5.24 8.21
N ALA A 410 -20.86 5.27 8.97
CA ALA A 410 -21.98 6.13 8.62
C ALA A 410 -21.55 7.59 8.89
N PRO A 411 -21.61 8.51 7.90
CA PRO A 411 -21.17 9.89 8.09
C PRO A 411 -22.23 10.67 8.89
N VAL A 412 -22.43 10.31 10.16
CA VAL A 412 -23.41 10.99 11.01
C VAL A 412 -22.70 12.11 11.76
N SER A 413 -22.65 13.30 11.18
CA SER A 413 -22.24 14.51 11.92
C SER A 413 -23.44 15.11 12.63
N VAL A 414 -23.22 15.78 13.77
CA VAL A 414 -24.26 16.54 14.48
C VAL A 414 -24.87 17.58 13.53
N GLU A 415 -24.07 18.20 12.68
CA GLU A 415 -24.54 19.14 11.65
C GLU A 415 -25.43 18.47 10.61
N MET A 416 -25.13 17.25 10.17
CA MET A 416 -25.98 16.50 9.25
C MET A 416 -27.29 16.09 9.91
N ILE A 417 -27.25 15.68 11.19
CA ILE A 417 -28.45 15.43 11.99
C ILE A 417 -29.28 16.72 12.09
N LEU A 418 -28.66 17.85 12.40
CA LEU A 418 -29.33 19.15 12.52
C LEU A 418 -29.91 19.62 11.19
N ALA A 419 -29.19 19.46 10.08
CA ALA A 419 -29.65 19.81 8.74
C ALA A 419 -30.84 18.95 8.30
N ASN A 420 -30.81 17.64 8.63
CA ASN A 420 -31.94 16.75 8.38
C ASN A 420 -33.11 17.03 9.33
N ALA A 421 -32.83 17.33 10.60
CA ALA A 421 -33.83 17.71 11.59
C ALA A 421 -34.50 19.05 11.23
N ALA A 422 -33.77 19.98 10.63
CA ALA A 422 -34.31 21.27 10.18
C ALA A 422 -35.42 21.09 9.12
N ARG A 423 -35.33 20.04 8.30
CA ARG A 423 -36.31 19.69 7.24
C ARG A 423 -37.57 18.98 7.77
N LEU A 424 -37.58 18.55 9.03
CA LEU A 424 -38.74 17.90 9.65
C LEU A 424 -39.86 18.90 9.99
N SER A 425 -41.10 18.40 10.06
CA SER A 425 -42.23 19.18 10.57
C SER A 425 -42.11 19.46 12.07
N LEU A 426 -42.84 20.44 12.60
CA LEU A 426 -42.77 20.83 14.01
C LEU A 426 -43.05 19.63 14.96
N ALA A 427 -44.08 18.84 14.65
CA ALA A 427 -44.43 17.65 15.43
C ALA A 427 -43.33 16.57 15.41
N GLN A 428 -42.65 16.40 14.27
CA GLN A 428 -41.53 15.47 14.14
C GLN A 428 -40.28 15.97 14.88
N LYS A 429 -40.03 17.28 14.90
CA LYS A 429 -38.95 17.90 15.69
C LYS A 429 -39.15 17.69 17.19
N GLU A 430 -40.36 17.89 17.70
CA GLU A 430 -40.71 17.64 19.11
C GLU A 430 -40.52 16.15 19.47
N THR A 431 -40.92 15.25 18.57
CA THR A 431 -40.72 13.80 18.76
C THR A 431 -39.24 13.43 18.77
N LEU A 432 -38.44 14.01 17.88
CA LEU A 432 -36.99 13.81 17.82
C LEU A 432 -36.30 14.28 19.11
N ILE A 433 -36.65 15.47 19.61
CA ILE A 433 -36.11 16.01 20.87
C ILE A 433 -36.45 15.10 22.04
N ARG A 434 -37.71 14.65 22.17
CA ARG A 434 -38.11 13.72 23.25
C ARG A 434 -37.31 12.41 23.18
N ARG A 435 -37.18 11.81 22.00
CA ARG A 435 -36.40 10.58 21.84
C ARG A 435 -34.91 10.75 22.14
N LEU A 436 -34.32 11.90 21.78
CA LEU A 436 -32.94 12.22 22.12
C LEU A 436 -32.77 12.40 23.63
N GLN A 437 -33.71 13.07 24.30
CA GLN A 437 -33.72 13.22 25.76
C GLN A 437 -33.82 11.86 26.46
N ASP A 438 -34.70 10.97 26.00
CA ASP A 438 -34.84 9.62 26.53
C ASP A 438 -33.54 8.81 26.37
N GLN A 439 -32.90 8.92 25.20
CA GLN A 439 -31.61 8.27 24.92
C GLN A 439 -30.49 8.79 25.83
N ILE A 440 -30.37 10.11 25.98
CA ILE A 440 -29.37 10.73 26.87
C ILE A 440 -29.62 10.34 28.33
N ALA A 441 -30.88 10.26 28.75
CA ALA A 441 -31.24 9.83 30.10
C ALA A 441 -30.91 8.35 30.35
N SER A 442 -31.00 7.49 29.31
CA SER A 442 -30.62 6.07 29.40
C SER A 442 -29.10 5.81 29.34
N ALA A 443 -28.33 6.80 28.90
CA ALA A 443 -26.87 6.71 28.74
C ALA A 443 -26.08 7.33 29.92
N ARG A 444 -26.75 8.04 30.84
CA ARG A 444 -26.21 8.47 32.13
C ARG A 444 -26.56 7.46 33.20
#